data_AF-A0A3S0ASV6-F1
#
_entry.id   AF-A0A3S0ASV6-F1
#
_cell.length_a   1.000
_cell.length_b   1.000
_cell.length_c   1.000
_cell.angle_alpha   90.00
_cell.angle_beta   90.00
_cell.angle_gamma   90.00
#
_symmetry.space_group_name_H-M   'P 1'
#
loop_
_entity.id
_entity.type
_entity.pdbx_description
1 polymer ?
#
loop_
_entity_poly.entity_id
_entity_poly.type
_entity_poly.pdbx_seq_one_letter_code
_entity_poly.pdbx_strand_id
1 'polypeptide(L)'
;MLTKKWTWLVSAVLIVLMLALTGCQTVQGLDLAQAIHTSASVKSSQSKSSLQLELVPGDTSKLTTEEKAALTALQNVTIDLAVLQQDPQHLSAEGKLTYSKGSVPFKLSTDGLKVALSIEGAKKPIVLDILGGSDLSFLKLIPAALQAPLGGAVAEIKPAIVDWLLANSPNPANVTVTSAAETVNGESLALQKAHIALNGTETSALLQGLLQNLLADEDGLKEVISQLYDALQPVIDEQINAGSADFTLNLLKNKQLVVGLVFSPIHDLLKQLAGSLTAADASGEPSLTKDLLNPAASLQADIYFDANKQIRKQSLAINLPLPHSNIGASAAKITMASEIWNIDKPVKAVPVSVDGALTIGTGASSIYKVLGNLDKQSVLYMLLKNDLKVTKKEIQLATDGSGEAADTPQAYINENWNTMVPVRFVSEKLGADVAWNGATHEVTITDLVTGKTIVLTLDSTTALVNGKAVQLESAATLTNSSTYVPIRFIVEEALEANISFDEATHVVTIKRD
;
A
#
# COMPACT_ATOMS: atom_id res chain seq x y z
N MET A 1 4.53 -3.38 16.16
CA MET A 1 4.88 -3.59 14.73
C MET A 1 4.02 -2.80 13.72
N LEU A 2 2.97 -2.07 14.14
CA LEU A 2 2.06 -1.36 13.22
C LEU A 2 2.55 0.00 12.68
N THR A 3 3.64 0.56 13.22
CA THR A 3 4.19 1.86 12.80
C THR A 3 5.12 1.78 11.57
N LYS A 4 5.62 0.58 11.21
CA LYS A 4 6.62 0.40 10.14
C LYS A 4 6.05 0.30 8.72
N LYS A 5 4.74 0.05 8.55
CA LYS A 5 4.11 -0.03 7.21
C LYS A 5 3.90 1.33 6.56
N TRP A 6 3.85 2.37 7.38
CA TRP A 6 3.47 3.71 6.98
C TRP A 6 4.63 4.53 6.43
N THR A 7 5.85 4.32 6.96
CA THR A 7 7.07 4.98 6.45
C THR A 7 7.37 4.61 5.00
N TRP A 8 7.04 3.39 4.56
CA TRP A 8 7.30 2.93 3.19
C TRP A 8 6.44 3.66 2.14
N LEU A 9 5.11 3.74 2.35
CA LEU A 9 4.20 4.45 1.43
C LEU A 9 4.49 5.95 1.38
N VAL A 10 4.78 6.56 2.54
CA VAL A 10 5.09 7.99 2.59
C VAL A 10 6.44 8.30 1.95
N SER A 11 7.42 7.40 2.03
CA SER A 11 8.71 7.55 1.34
C SER A 11 8.55 7.53 -0.18
N ALA A 12 7.72 6.63 -0.72
CA ALA A 12 7.46 6.56 -2.17
C ALA A 12 6.72 7.81 -2.68
N VAL A 13 5.75 8.31 -1.92
CA VAL A 13 5.02 9.56 -2.23
C VAL A 13 5.96 10.77 -2.14
N LEU A 14 6.84 10.84 -1.12
CA LEU A 14 7.83 11.91 -1.00
C LEU A 14 8.83 11.92 -2.16
N ILE A 15 9.27 10.76 -2.66
CA ILE A 15 10.17 10.67 -3.83
C ILE A 15 9.48 11.19 -5.11
N VAL A 16 8.20 10.88 -5.32
CA VAL A 16 7.44 11.41 -6.46
C VAL A 16 7.21 12.91 -6.31
N LEU A 17 6.94 13.39 -5.10
CA LEU A 17 6.93 14.83 -4.77
C LEU A 17 8.30 15.49 -5.03
N MET A 18 9.41 14.76 -4.83
CA MET A 18 10.76 15.29 -5.05
C MET A 18 11.06 15.62 -6.51
N LEU A 19 10.36 14.99 -7.47
CA LEU A 19 10.49 15.29 -8.89
C LEU A 19 9.94 16.67 -9.26
N ALA A 20 9.16 17.28 -8.35
CA ALA A 20 8.67 18.64 -8.48
C ALA A 20 9.56 19.68 -7.76
N LEU A 21 10.66 19.26 -7.09
CA LEU A 21 11.52 20.17 -6.31
C LEU A 21 12.44 21.00 -7.22
N THR A 22 11.88 21.82 -8.08
CA THR A 22 12.57 23.00 -8.56
C THR A 22 11.73 24.16 -8.08
N GLY A 23 12.24 24.93 -7.12
CA GLY A 23 11.59 26.16 -6.70
C GLY A 23 11.41 27.14 -7.87
N CYS A 24 10.92 28.34 -7.62
CA CYS A 24 10.50 29.30 -8.65
C CYS A 24 11.62 29.87 -9.56
N GLN A 25 12.78 29.23 -9.67
CA GLN A 25 13.89 29.69 -10.51
C GLN A 25 13.81 29.11 -11.92
N THR A 26 13.95 29.98 -12.90
CA THR A 26 14.13 29.57 -14.30
C THR A 26 15.52 28.96 -14.48
N VAL A 27 15.60 27.70 -14.91
CA VAL A 27 16.86 27.03 -15.22
C VAL A 27 17.07 27.10 -16.74
N GLN A 28 18.09 27.84 -17.17
CA GLN A 28 18.50 27.93 -18.58
C GLN A 28 17.34 28.25 -19.56
N GLY A 29 16.41 29.11 -19.14
CA GLY A 29 15.26 29.57 -19.94
C GLY A 29 13.99 28.73 -19.82
N LEU A 30 14.02 27.62 -19.08
CA LEU A 30 12.83 26.82 -18.75
C LEU A 30 12.37 27.14 -17.32
N ASP A 31 11.12 27.58 -17.19
CA ASP A 31 10.45 27.76 -15.91
C ASP A 31 9.82 26.41 -15.48
N LEU A 32 10.55 25.66 -14.67
CA LEU A 32 10.16 24.32 -14.25
C LEU A 32 8.97 24.36 -13.30
N ALA A 33 8.91 25.35 -12.40
CA ALA A 33 7.77 25.53 -11.49
C ALA A 33 6.48 25.77 -12.28
N GLN A 34 6.51 26.68 -13.28
CA GLN A 34 5.37 26.89 -14.16
C GLN A 34 5.01 25.65 -14.98
N ALA A 35 6.00 24.87 -15.43
CA ALA A 35 5.75 23.66 -16.20
C ALA A 35 5.10 22.54 -15.36
N ILE A 36 5.50 22.41 -14.10
CA ILE A 36 4.89 21.49 -13.12
C ILE A 36 3.46 21.95 -12.81
N HIS A 37 3.24 23.25 -12.56
CA HIS A 37 1.90 23.82 -12.36
C HIS A 37 0.97 23.56 -13.57
N THR A 38 1.48 23.79 -14.78
CA THR A 38 0.73 23.56 -16.03
C THR A 38 0.36 22.09 -16.17
N SER A 39 1.27 21.18 -15.83
CA SER A 39 1.03 19.74 -15.86
C SER A 39 0.04 19.29 -14.77
N ALA A 40 0.07 19.91 -13.58
CA ALA A 40 -0.90 19.70 -12.53
C ALA A 40 -2.30 20.15 -12.94
N SER A 41 -2.42 21.15 -13.82
CA SER A 41 -3.70 21.69 -14.29
C SER A 41 -4.37 20.87 -15.40
N VAL A 42 -3.71 19.81 -15.90
CA VAL A 42 -4.28 18.91 -16.90
C VAL A 42 -5.55 18.25 -16.38
N LYS A 43 -6.63 18.38 -17.16
CA LYS A 43 -7.96 17.86 -16.84
C LYS A 43 -8.17 16.47 -17.42
N SER A 44 -7.65 16.23 -18.62
CA SER A 44 -7.71 14.91 -19.24
C SER A 44 -6.45 14.58 -20.02
N SER A 45 -6.14 13.29 -20.13
CA SER A 45 -5.03 12.82 -20.97
C SER A 45 -5.11 11.33 -21.27
N GLN A 46 -4.26 10.90 -22.20
CA GLN A 46 -3.87 9.51 -22.38
C GLN A 46 -2.39 9.38 -22.05
N SER A 47 -1.99 8.26 -21.47
CA SER A 47 -0.59 8.01 -21.18
C SER A 47 -0.22 6.54 -21.27
N LYS A 48 1.06 6.27 -21.37
CA LYS A 48 1.63 4.95 -21.10
C LYS A 48 2.77 5.12 -20.12
N SER A 49 2.91 4.18 -19.21
CA SER A 49 4.00 4.14 -18.26
C SER A 49 4.51 2.72 -18.06
N SER A 50 5.75 2.62 -17.65
CA SER A 50 6.40 1.39 -17.25
C SER A 50 7.15 1.64 -15.95
N LEU A 51 6.97 0.77 -14.98
CA LEU A 51 7.70 0.75 -13.71
C LEU A 51 8.44 -0.58 -13.60
N GLN A 52 9.75 -0.55 -13.44
CA GLN A 52 10.58 -1.73 -13.28
C GLN A 52 11.31 -1.69 -11.94
N LEU A 53 11.23 -2.80 -11.20
CA LEU A 53 12.04 -3.11 -10.04
C LEU A 53 13.06 -4.19 -10.43
N GLU A 54 14.34 -3.89 -10.26
CA GLU A 54 15.44 -4.82 -10.41
C GLU A 54 16.10 -5.05 -9.04
N LEU A 55 16.19 -6.30 -8.60
CA LEU A 55 17.00 -6.68 -7.45
C LEU A 55 18.38 -7.13 -7.94
N VAL A 56 19.41 -6.33 -7.64
CA VAL A 56 20.78 -6.65 -8.02
C VAL A 56 21.28 -7.76 -7.10
N PRO A 57 21.73 -8.91 -7.64
CA PRO A 57 22.23 -10.00 -6.81
C PRO A 57 23.37 -9.56 -5.88
N GLY A 58 23.33 -10.04 -4.64
CA GLY A 58 24.36 -9.83 -3.63
C GLY A 58 24.86 -11.16 -3.06
N ASP A 59 25.20 -11.18 -1.78
CA ASP A 59 25.56 -12.41 -1.08
C ASP A 59 24.31 -13.27 -0.81
N THR A 60 24.23 -14.41 -1.49
CA THR A 60 23.14 -15.38 -1.33
C THR A 60 23.56 -16.61 -0.52
N SER A 61 24.77 -16.62 0.07
CA SER A 61 25.32 -17.78 0.79
C SER A 61 24.43 -18.24 1.95
N LYS A 62 23.76 -17.31 2.62
CA LYS A 62 22.85 -17.55 3.75
C LYS A 62 21.42 -17.91 3.34
N LEU A 63 21.08 -17.77 2.06
CA LEU A 63 19.74 -18.08 1.57
C LEU A 63 19.57 -19.58 1.34
N THR A 64 18.42 -20.09 1.76
CA THR A 64 17.91 -21.40 1.38
C THR A 64 17.69 -21.47 -0.14
N THR A 65 17.58 -22.69 -0.67
CA THR A 65 17.26 -22.91 -2.09
C THR A 65 15.96 -22.24 -2.50
N GLU A 66 14.96 -22.25 -1.61
CA GLU A 66 13.66 -21.61 -1.84
C GLU A 66 13.79 -20.08 -1.91
N GLU A 67 14.51 -19.47 -0.97
CA GLU A 67 14.73 -18.02 -0.96
C GLU A 67 15.52 -17.56 -2.18
N LYS A 68 16.51 -18.35 -2.64
CA LYS A 68 17.23 -18.10 -3.90
C LYS A 68 16.30 -18.16 -5.11
N ALA A 69 15.37 -19.11 -5.13
CA ALA A 69 14.39 -19.22 -6.20
C ALA A 69 13.41 -18.03 -6.19
N ALA A 70 12.97 -17.57 -5.01
CA ALA A 70 12.12 -16.38 -4.86
C ALA A 70 12.85 -15.09 -5.30
N LEU A 71 14.11 -14.92 -4.89
CA LEU A 71 14.96 -13.81 -5.33
C LEU A 71 15.12 -13.80 -6.86
N THR A 72 15.39 -14.97 -7.46
CA THR A 72 15.46 -15.12 -8.92
C THR A 72 14.12 -14.80 -9.57
N ALA A 73 13.01 -15.20 -8.95
CA ALA A 73 11.67 -14.93 -9.46
C ALA A 73 11.40 -13.41 -9.56
N LEU A 74 11.80 -12.66 -8.53
CA LEU A 74 11.59 -11.22 -8.38
C LEU A 74 12.75 -10.35 -8.88
N GLN A 75 13.77 -10.95 -9.49
CA GLN A 75 14.97 -10.22 -9.88
C GLN A 75 14.67 -9.07 -10.84
N ASN A 76 13.70 -9.27 -11.73
CA ASN A 76 13.23 -8.27 -12.67
C ASN A 76 11.70 -8.32 -12.71
N VAL A 77 11.06 -7.32 -12.11
CA VAL A 77 9.60 -7.17 -12.10
C VAL A 77 9.26 -5.88 -12.82
N THR A 78 8.37 -5.97 -13.81
CA THR A 78 7.91 -4.80 -14.57
C THR A 78 6.39 -4.68 -14.46
N ILE A 79 5.89 -3.48 -14.27
CA ILE A 79 4.48 -3.13 -14.37
C ILE A 79 4.36 -2.15 -15.53
N ASP A 80 3.76 -2.60 -16.61
CA ASP A 80 3.41 -1.75 -17.75
C ASP A 80 1.96 -1.32 -17.63
N LEU A 81 1.69 -0.04 -17.88
CA LEU A 81 0.37 0.55 -17.88
C LEU A 81 0.18 1.33 -19.17
N ALA A 82 -0.88 1.03 -19.89
CA ALA A 82 -1.47 1.93 -20.89
C ALA A 82 -2.68 2.58 -20.22
N VAL A 83 -2.50 3.81 -19.73
CA VAL A 83 -3.61 4.62 -19.23
C VAL A 83 -4.43 5.05 -20.43
N LEU A 84 -5.55 4.36 -20.58
CA LEU A 84 -6.44 4.55 -21.70
C LEU A 84 -7.07 5.95 -21.64
N GLN A 85 -7.38 6.42 -20.43
CA GLN A 85 -8.16 7.63 -20.17
C GLN A 85 -7.97 8.09 -18.71
N GLN A 86 -7.77 9.38 -18.48
CA GLN A 86 -7.90 10.01 -17.16
C GLN A 86 -8.75 11.28 -17.27
N ASP A 87 -9.65 11.48 -16.32
CA ASP A 87 -10.38 12.72 -16.06
C ASP A 87 -10.24 13.09 -14.55
N PRO A 88 -10.82 14.22 -14.07
CA PRO A 88 -10.65 14.63 -12.67
C PRO A 88 -11.15 13.64 -11.62
N GLN A 89 -12.07 12.73 -11.96
CA GLN A 89 -12.69 11.80 -11.02
C GLN A 89 -12.38 10.33 -11.33
N HIS A 90 -12.01 10.01 -12.57
CA HIS A 90 -11.81 8.64 -13.04
C HIS A 90 -10.49 8.48 -13.78
N LEU A 91 -9.79 7.40 -13.45
CA LEU A 91 -8.67 6.89 -14.22
C LEU A 91 -9.03 5.49 -14.67
N SER A 92 -8.71 5.14 -15.92
CA SER A 92 -8.83 3.78 -16.43
C SER A 92 -7.56 3.38 -17.19
N ALA A 93 -7.04 2.20 -16.87
CA ALA A 93 -5.81 1.69 -17.44
C ALA A 93 -5.91 0.19 -17.72
N GLU A 94 -5.24 -0.24 -18.78
CA GLU A 94 -4.91 -1.64 -19.00
C GLU A 94 -3.42 -1.81 -18.75
N GLY A 95 -3.04 -2.93 -18.15
CA GLY A 95 -1.67 -3.13 -17.74
C GLY A 95 -1.28 -4.59 -17.67
N LYS A 96 0.00 -4.80 -17.39
CA LYS A 96 0.58 -6.13 -17.25
C LYS A 96 1.70 -6.10 -16.22
N LEU A 97 1.61 -6.98 -15.24
CA LEU A 97 2.72 -7.32 -14.35
C LEU A 97 3.55 -8.41 -15.03
N THR A 98 4.83 -8.18 -15.26
CA THR A 98 5.77 -9.15 -15.80
C THR A 98 6.80 -9.52 -14.75
N TYR A 99 7.09 -10.80 -14.62
CA TYR A 99 8.21 -11.30 -13.82
C TYR A 99 8.91 -12.43 -14.60
N SER A 100 10.00 -12.97 -14.03
CA SER A 100 10.85 -13.95 -14.71
C SER A 100 10.14 -15.20 -15.26
N LYS A 101 8.98 -15.60 -14.70
CA LYS A 101 8.27 -16.83 -15.14
C LYS A 101 6.92 -16.56 -15.81
N GLY A 102 6.54 -15.30 -16.04
CA GLY A 102 5.27 -15.03 -16.72
C GLY A 102 4.82 -13.58 -16.69
N SER A 103 3.62 -13.37 -17.22
CA SER A 103 2.95 -12.08 -17.21
C SER A 103 1.51 -12.22 -16.73
N VAL A 104 1.03 -11.23 -15.98
CA VAL A 104 -0.34 -11.15 -15.46
C VAL A 104 -0.96 -9.87 -16.00
N PRO A 105 -1.79 -9.95 -17.04
CA PRO A 105 -2.62 -8.85 -17.51
C PRO A 105 -3.62 -8.41 -16.43
N PHE A 106 -3.90 -7.11 -16.37
CA PHE A 106 -4.93 -6.55 -15.51
C PHE A 106 -5.57 -5.30 -16.13
N LYS A 107 -6.76 -4.96 -15.64
CA LYS A 107 -7.42 -3.67 -15.86
C LYS A 107 -7.58 -2.96 -14.53
N LEU A 108 -7.41 -1.66 -14.52
CA LEU A 108 -7.57 -0.81 -13.35
C LEU A 108 -8.56 0.31 -13.67
N SER A 109 -9.44 0.61 -12.72
CA SER A 109 -10.17 1.88 -12.73
C SER A 109 -10.26 2.51 -11.34
N THR A 110 -10.37 3.82 -11.28
CA THR A 110 -10.62 4.55 -10.04
C THR A 110 -12.02 5.15 -10.03
N ASP A 111 -12.60 5.18 -8.83
CA ASP A 111 -13.83 5.92 -8.51
C ASP A 111 -13.60 6.60 -7.15
N GLY A 112 -13.30 7.89 -7.19
CA GLY A 112 -12.81 8.64 -6.04
C GLY A 112 -11.53 8.02 -5.46
N LEU A 113 -11.61 7.51 -4.23
CA LEU A 113 -10.48 6.93 -3.48
C LEU A 113 -10.36 5.41 -3.58
N LYS A 114 -11.30 4.76 -4.30
CA LYS A 114 -11.30 3.32 -4.50
C LYS A 114 -10.59 2.97 -5.80
N VAL A 115 -9.74 1.95 -5.75
CA VAL A 115 -9.12 1.36 -6.93
C VAL A 115 -9.73 -0.01 -7.16
N ALA A 116 -10.37 -0.19 -8.31
CA ALA A 116 -10.86 -1.47 -8.79
C ALA A 116 -9.84 -2.10 -9.74
N LEU A 117 -9.53 -3.38 -9.51
CA LEU A 117 -8.60 -4.19 -10.28
C LEU A 117 -9.30 -5.43 -10.81
N SER A 118 -9.32 -5.61 -12.13
CA SER A 118 -9.66 -6.88 -12.76
C SER A 118 -8.37 -7.56 -13.18
N ILE A 119 -8.02 -8.68 -12.55
CA ILE A 119 -6.76 -9.39 -12.77
C ILE A 119 -7.04 -10.70 -13.51
N GLU A 120 -6.25 -11.02 -14.52
CA GLU A 120 -6.37 -12.31 -15.21
C GLU A 120 -6.19 -13.48 -14.21
N GLY A 121 -7.13 -14.42 -14.26
CA GLY A 121 -7.18 -15.56 -13.34
C GLY A 121 -7.85 -15.27 -12.00
N ALA A 122 -8.28 -14.04 -11.70
CA ALA A 122 -9.13 -13.77 -10.54
C ALA A 122 -10.60 -14.10 -10.85
N LYS A 123 -11.30 -14.73 -9.89
CA LYS A 123 -12.73 -15.07 -9.96
C LYS A 123 -13.61 -13.83 -9.88
N LYS A 124 -13.16 -12.81 -9.14
CA LYS A 124 -13.86 -11.53 -8.92
C LYS A 124 -12.87 -10.37 -9.02
N PRO A 125 -13.32 -9.16 -9.44
CA PRO A 125 -12.52 -7.95 -9.30
C PRO A 125 -12.11 -7.71 -7.85
N ILE A 126 -10.98 -7.03 -7.65
CA ILE A 126 -10.45 -6.68 -6.35
C ILE A 126 -10.61 -5.17 -6.17
N VAL A 127 -11.20 -4.74 -5.05
CA VAL A 127 -11.27 -3.33 -4.69
C VAL A 127 -10.28 -3.07 -3.55
N LEU A 128 -9.33 -2.19 -3.84
CA LEU A 128 -8.40 -1.63 -2.88
C LEU A 128 -9.00 -0.34 -2.35
N ASP A 129 -9.22 -0.29 -1.04
CA ASP A 129 -9.49 0.96 -0.34
C ASP A 129 -8.15 1.55 0.12
N ILE A 130 -7.61 2.50 -0.66
CA ILE A 130 -6.29 3.07 -0.40
C ILE A 130 -6.24 3.77 0.96
N LEU A 131 -7.36 4.39 1.39
CA LEU A 131 -7.43 5.15 2.64
C LEU A 131 -8.17 4.41 3.77
N GLY A 132 -9.12 3.53 3.46
CA GLY A 132 -9.95 2.85 4.48
C GLY A 132 -9.21 1.86 5.38
N GLY A 133 -7.99 1.44 5.00
CA GLY A 133 -7.10 0.64 5.84
C GLY A 133 -6.00 1.42 6.56
N SER A 134 -5.95 2.74 6.39
CA SER A 134 -4.94 3.59 7.01
C SER A 134 -5.37 3.99 8.43
N ASP A 135 -4.44 3.99 9.38
CA ASP A 135 -4.67 4.47 10.76
C ASP A 135 -4.77 6.00 10.83
N LEU A 136 -5.21 6.64 9.73
CA LEU A 136 -5.53 8.06 9.66
C LEU A 136 -6.89 8.25 10.35
N SER A 137 -6.89 8.07 11.66
CA SER A 137 -8.07 8.18 12.52
C SER A 137 -8.84 9.49 12.31
N PHE A 138 -8.18 10.57 11.89
CA PHE A 138 -8.82 11.83 11.54
C PHE A 138 -9.74 11.73 10.30
N LEU A 139 -9.49 10.82 9.35
CA LEU A 139 -10.41 10.59 8.22
C LEU A 139 -11.75 10.03 8.70
N LYS A 140 -11.80 9.38 9.86
CA LYS A 140 -13.05 8.94 10.49
C LYS A 140 -13.88 10.10 11.04
N LEU A 141 -13.29 11.29 11.17
CA LEU A 141 -14.02 12.53 11.51
C LEU A 141 -14.74 13.12 10.30
N ILE A 142 -14.41 12.68 9.08
CA ILE A 142 -15.09 13.14 7.86
C ILE A 142 -16.46 12.44 7.79
N PRO A 143 -17.57 13.20 7.78
CA PRO A 143 -18.91 12.64 7.64
C PRO A 143 -19.01 11.72 6.42
N ALA A 144 -19.76 10.63 6.54
CA ALA A 144 -19.91 9.65 5.46
C ALA A 144 -20.37 10.29 4.13
N ALA A 145 -21.22 11.31 4.21
CA ALA A 145 -21.71 12.07 3.06
C ALA A 145 -20.61 12.83 2.29
N LEU A 146 -19.47 13.12 2.92
CA LEU A 146 -18.35 13.82 2.31
C LEU A 146 -17.25 12.90 1.79
N GLN A 147 -17.29 11.59 2.10
CA GLN A 147 -16.22 10.67 1.71
C GLN A 147 -16.13 10.46 0.19
N ALA A 148 -17.26 10.38 -0.50
CA ALA A 148 -17.31 10.28 -1.96
C ALA A 148 -16.87 11.58 -2.68
N PRO A 149 -17.41 12.77 -2.35
CA PRO A 149 -17.01 14.02 -3.03
C PRO A 149 -15.59 14.48 -2.69
N LEU A 150 -14.98 13.98 -1.60
CA LEU A 150 -13.62 14.35 -1.18
C LEU A 150 -12.58 14.14 -2.30
N GLY A 151 -12.68 13.04 -3.05
CA GLY A 151 -11.77 12.78 -4.17
C GLY A 151 -11.86 13.86 -5.26
N GLY A 152 -13.08 14.28 -5.61
CA GLY A 152 -13.33 15.36 -6.57
C GLY A 152 -12.81 16.71 -6.07
N ALA A 153 -13.06 17.05 -4.80
CA ALA A 153 -12.59 18.28 -4.19
C ALA A 153 -11.04 18.36 -4.16
N VAL A 154 -10.36 17.27 -3.82
CA VAL A 154 -8.88 17.19 -3.88
C VAL A 154 -8.38 17.35 -5.32
N ALA A 155 -9.07 16.77 -6.30
CA ALA A 155 -8.72 16.92 -7.71
C ALA A 155 -8.86 18.37 -8.20
N GLU A 156 -9.86 19.11 -7.71
CA GLU A 156 -10.07 20.53 -8.01
C GLU A 156 -8.97 21.42 -7.44
N ILE A 157 -8.53 21.18 -6.21
CA ILE A 157 -7.49 21.98 -5.55
C ILE A 157 -6.06 21.50 -5.80
N LYS A 158 -5.88 20.48 -6.66
CA LYS A 158 -4.57 19.92 -7.02
C LYS A 158 -3.54 20.99 -7.41
N PRO A 159 -3.86 22.02 -8.23
CA PRO A 159 -2.91 23.09 -8.54
C PRO A 159 -2.43 23.86 -7.30
N ALA A 160 -3.34 24.17 -6.35
CA ALA A 160 -2.98 24.88 -5.13
C ALA A 160 -2.08 24.06 -4.20
N ILE A 161 -2.31 22.74 -4.12
CA ILE A 161 -1.41 21.82 -3.40
C ILE A 161 -0.03 21.85 -4.04
N VAL A 162 0.05 21.78 -5.37
CA VAL A 162 1.32 21.79 -6.11
C VAL A 162 2.05 23.14 -5.94
N ASP A 163 1.34 24.25 -6.00
CA ASP A 163 1.93 25.59 -5.82
C ASP A 163 2.50 25.77 -4.42
N TRP A 164 1.77 25.31 -3.39
CA TRP A 164 2.25 25.34 -2.01
C TRP A 164 3.51 24.49 -1.81
N LEU A 165 3.56 23.30 -2.42
CA LEU A 165 4.75 22.45 -2.41
C LEU A 165 5.93 23.12 -3.13
N LEU A 166 5.71 23.68 -4.31
CA LEU A 166 6.74 24.37 -5.11
C LEU A 166 7.29 25.60 -4.38
N ALA A 167 6.44 26.39 -3.72
CA ALA A 167 6.85 27.55 -2.95
C ALA A 167 7.78 27.20 -1.79
N ASN A 168 7.62 26.00 -1.23
CA ASN A 168 8.41 25.49 -0.11
C ASN A 168 9.55 24.56 -0.53
N SER A 169 9.74 24.34 -1.84
CA SER A 169 10.73 23.43 -2.41
C SER A 169 12.14 24.03 -2.46
N PRO A 170 13.15 23.41 -1.83
CA PRO A 170 14.54 23.78 -2.06
C PRO A 170 14.97 23.48 -3.50
N ASN A 171 15.97 24.22 -4.00
CA ASN A 171 16.51 24.00 -5.34
C ASN A 171 17.63 22.95 -5.33
N PRO A 172 17.59 21.92 -6.20
CA PRO A 172 18.71 21.01 -6.44
C PRO A 172 19.89 21.77 -7.07
N ALA A 173 21.10 21.32 -6.77
CA ALA A 173 22.30 22.00 -7.25
C ALA A 173 22.56 21.77 -8.74
N ASN A 174 22.19 20.59 -9.25
CA ASN A 174 22.52 20.15 -10.62
C ASN A 174 21.25 19.87 -11.44
N VAL A 175 20.74 20.91 -12.09
CA VAL A 175 19.71 20.79 -13.14
C VAL A 175 20.27 21.33 -14.44
N THR A 176 20.16 20.55 -15.51
CA THR A 176 20.57 20.98 -16.85
C THR A 176 19.39 20.92 -17.78
N VAL A 177 19.27 21.91 -18.67
CA VAL A 177 18.21 21.96 -19.67
C VAL A 177 18.82 21.96 -21.05
N THR A 178 18.37 21.01 -21.88
CA THR A 178 18.82 20.85 -23.26
C THR A 178 17.63 20.74 -24.19
N SER A 179 17.81 21.03 -25.47
CA SER A 179 16.79 20.72 -26.48
C SER A 179 16.96 19.28 -26.96
N ALA A 180 15.87 18.55 -27.11
CA ALA A 180 15.86 17.16 -27.56
C ALA A 180 14.70 16.93 -28.53
N ALA A 181 14.93 16.10 -29.56
CA ALA A 181 13.86 15.59 -30.41
C ALA A 181 13.51 14.18 -29.94
N GLU A 182 12.33 14.01 -29.35
CA GLU A 182 11.91 12.75 -28.73
C GLU A 182 10.62 12.26 -29.34
N THR A 183 10.41 10.94 -29.30
CA THR A 183 9.15 10.34 -29.73
C THR A 183 8.19 10.20 -28.55
N VAL A 184 6.95 10.66 -28.73
CA VAL A 184 5.82 10.53 -27.80
C VAL A 184 4.66 9.91 -28.57
N ASN A 185 4.24 8.71 -28.18
CA ASN A 185 3.20 7.93 -28.86
C ASN A 185 3.41 7.82 -30.40
N GLY A 186 4.66 7.61 -30.83
CA GLY A 186 5.02 7.49 -32.25
C GLY A 186 5.19 8.82 -33.00
N GLU A 187 4.87 9.96 -32.39
CA GLU A 187 5.07 11.29 -32.96
C GLU A 187 6.40 11.90 -32.47
N SER A 188 7.21 12.43 -33.39
CA SER A 188 8.45 13.14 -33.02
C SER A 188 8.14 14.59 -32.63
N LEU A 189 8.53 14.97 -31.42
CA LEU A 189 8.33 16.31 -30.86
C LEU A 189 9.67 16.97 -30.54
N ALA A 190 9.77 18.26 -30.81
CA ALA A 190 10.85 19.10 -30.29
C ALA A 190 10.51 19.48 -28.84
N LEU A 191 11.32 19.02 -27.89
CA LEU A 191 11.09 19.17 -26.47
C LEU A 191 12.30 19.82 -25.78
N GLN A 192 12.06 20.45 -24.63
CA GLN A 192 13.11 20.82 -23.70
C GLN A 192 13.23 19.73 -22.63
N LYS A 193 14.42 19.15 -22.52
CA LYS A 193 14.79 18.12 -21.55
C LYS A 193 15.41 18.78 -20.33
N ALA A 194 14.77 18.67 -19.17
CA ALA A 194 15.40 18.90 -17.88
C ALA A 194 15.98 17.59 -17.35
N HIS A 195 17.29 17.56 -17.13
CA HIS A 195 18.00 16.44 -16.52
C HIS A 195 18.41 16.81 -15.09
N ILE A 196 18.07 15.93 -14.15
CA ILE A 196 18.32 16.07 -12.72
C ILE A 196 19.07 14.81 -12.27
N ALA A 197 20.20 14.99 -11.58
CA ALA A 197 20.96 13.90 -11.00
C ALA A 197 21.35 14.24 -9.56
N LEU A 198 20.89 13.42 -8.61
CA LEU A 198 21.09 13.60 -7.18
C LEU A 198 21.74 12.35 -6.59
N ASN A 199 22.63 12.54 -5.62
CA ASN A 199 23.06 11.46 -4.73
C ASN A 199 22.17 11.44 -3.47
N GLY A 200 22.27 10.39 -2.65
CA GLY A 200 21.43 10.27 -1.46
C GLY A 200 21.66 11.37 -0.42
N THR A 201 22.87 11.94 -0.32
CA THR A 201 23.15 13.07 0.58
C THR A 201 22.41 14.34 0.15
N GLU A 202 22.47 14.68 -1.15
CA GLU A 202 21.74 15.82 -1.71
C GLU A 202 20.23 15.60 -1.59
N THR A 203 19.77 14.39 -1.90
CA THR A 203 18.37 13.97 -1.76
C THR A 203 17.89 14.14 -0.31
N SER A 204 18.71 13.76 0.67
CA SER A 204 18.42 13.95 2.10
C SER A 204 18.28 15.42 2.47
N ALA A 205 19.20 16.25 2.01
CA ALA A 205 19.18 17.68 2.30
C ALA A 205 17.95 18.37 1.71
N LEU A 206 17.61 18.07 0.45
CA LEU A 206 16.43 18.63 -0.22
C LEU A 206 15.14 18.19 0.46
N LEU A 207 15.02 16.91 0.82
CA LEU A 207 13.83 16.39 1.49
C LEU A 207 13.63 16.99 2.89
N GLN A 208 14.71 17.08 3.66
CA GLN A 208 14.68 17.71 4.98
C GLN A 208 14.32 19.19 4.87
N GLY A 209 14.91 19.91 3.91
CA GLY A 209 14.61 21.31 3.64
C GLY A 209 13.15 21.53 3.24
N LEU A 210 12.60 20.71 2.35
CA LEU A 210 11.18 20.77 1.96
C LEU A 210 10.28 20.61 3.19
N LEU A 211 10.46 19.54 3.97
CA LEU A 211 9.58 19.28 5.11
C LEU A 211 9.69 20.36 6.18
N GLN A 212 10.88 20.92 6.40
CA GLN A 212 11.07 22.05 7.32
C GLN A 212 10.35 23.30 6.83
N ASN A 213 10.43 23.61 5.54
CA ASN A 213 9.73 24.76 4.94
C ASN A 213 8.21 24.58 5.03
N LEU A 214 7.68 23.40 4.65
CA LEU A 214 6.25 23.09 4.76
C LEU A 214 5.73 23.17 6.20
N LEU A 215 6.54 22.76 7.18
CA LEU A 215 6.19 22.86 8.60
C LEU A 215 6.17 24.31 9.10
N ALA A 216 7.01 25.17 8.54
CA ALA A 216 7.09 26.59 8.89
C ALA A 216 5.98 27.40 8.21
N ASP A 217 5.55 27.00 7.01
CA ASP A 217 4.50 27.67 6.24
C ASP A 217 3.08 27.25 6.67
N GLU A 218 2.73 27.61 7.92
CA GLU A 218 1.40 27.32 8.45
C GLU A 218 0.28 28.02 7.68
N ASP A 219 0.54 29.22 7.17
CA ASP A 219 -0.45 30.02 6.45
C ASP A 219 -0.76 29.40 5.08
N GLY A 220 0.26 28.93 4.35
CA GLY A 220 0.07 28.16 3.13
C GLY A 220 -0.70 26.86 3.35
N LEU A 221 -0.42 26.13 4.43
CA LEU A 221 -1.20 24.93 4.79
C LEU A 221 -2.67 25.27 5.10
N LYS A 222 -2.92 26.34 5.88
CA LYS A 222 -4.29 26.81 6.17
C LYS A 222 -5.02 27.22 4.90
N GLU A 223 -4.32 27.83 3.95
CA GLU A 223 -4.88 28.22 2.65
C GLU A 223 -5.25 27.02 1.78
N VAL A 224 -4.41 25.99 1.71
CA VAL A 224 -4.73 24.72 1.02
C VAL A 224 -5.98 24.07 1.64
N ILE A 225 -6.07 24.04 2.97
CA ILE A 225 -7.24 23.50 3.68
C ILE A 225 -8.49 24.36 3.44
N SER A 226 -8.32 25.68 3.39
CA SER A 226 -9.38 26.66 3.09
C SER A 226 -9.97 26.43 1.70
N GLN A 227 -9.14 26.17 0.68
CA GLN A 227 -9.61 25.85 -0.67
C GLN A 227 -10.27 24.47 -0.74
N LEU A 228 -9.77 23.48 -0.02
CA LEU A 228 -10.42 22.17 0.09
C LEU A 228 -11.83 22.31 0.69
N TYR A 229 -11.97 23.15 1.71
CA TYR A 229 -13.26 23.47 2.31
C TYR A 229 -14.20 24.11 1.28
N ASP A 230 -13.74 25.10 0.52
CA ASP A 230 -14.55 25.80 -0.47
C ASP A 230 -15.04 24.85 -1.57
N ALA A 231 -14.20 23.90 -2.00
CA ALA A 231 -14.58 22.86 -2.96
C ALA A 231 -15.64 21.88 -2.42
N LEU A 232 -15.64 21.63 -1.10
CA LEU A 232 -16.63 20.77 -0.44
C LEU A 232 -17.89 21.51 0.01
N GLN A 233 -17.85 22.85 0.10
CA GLN A 233 -18.93 23.67 0.62
C GLN A 233 -20.28 23.41 -0.05
N PRO A 234 -20.40 23.27 -1.38
CA PRO A 234 -21.69 22.99 -2.02
C PRO A 234 -22.34 21.70 -1.52
N VAL A 235 -21.53 20.65 -1.28
CA VAL A 235 -22.03 19.38 -0.78
C VAL A 235 -22.38 19.47 0.70
N ILE A 236 -21.60 20.19 1.49
CA ILE A 236 -21.89 20.47 2.91
C ILE A 236 -23.26 21.16 3.04
N ASP A 237 -23.49 22.22 2.26
CA ASP A 237 -24.73 22.99 2.27
C ASP A 237 -25.93 22.14 1.83
N GLU A 238 -25.77 21.30 0.79
CA GLU A 238 -26.80 20.37 0.34
C GLU A 238 -27.23 19.39 1.45
N GLN A 239 -26.26 18.77 2.12
CA GLN A 239 -26.54 17.78 3.18
C GLN A 239 -27.21 18.41 4.41
N ILE A 240 -26.82 19.64 4.76
CA ILE A 240 -27.45 20.40 5.85
C ILE A 240 -28.90 20.76 5.48
N ASN A 241 -29.12 21.26 4.26
CA ASN A 241 -30.44 21.67 3.78
C ASN A 241 -31.39 20.48 3.63
N ALA A 242 -30.85 19.28 3.35
CA ALA A 242 -31.59 18.02 3.36
C ALA A 242 -32.02 17.56 4.78
N GLY A 243 -31.70 18.32 5.83
CA GLY A 243 -32.13 18.06 7.20
C GLY A 243 -31.30 16.98 7.90
N SER A 244 -30.03 16.79 7.51
CA SER A 244 -29.17 15.82 8.18
C SER A 244 -29.03 16.11 9.68
N ALA A 245 -29.25 15.08 10.49
CA ALA A 245 -29.12 15.13 11.95
C ALA A 245 -27.65 14.98 12.44
N ASP A 246 -26.68 14.88 11.51
CA ASP A 246 -25.28 14.74 11.86
C ASP A 246 -24.74 16.04 12.47
N PHE A 247 -24.41 15.99 13.75
CA PHE A 247 -23.81 17.12 14.49
C PHE A 247 -22.53 17.62 13.83
N THR A 248 -21.74 16.71 13.24
CA THR A 248 -20.46 17.01 12.60
C THR A 248 -20.67 17.91 11.39
N LEU A 249 -21.72 17.69 10.59
CA LEU A 249 -22.04 18.56 9.45
C LEU A 249 -22.37 20.00 9.88
N ASN A 250 -23.02 20.19 11.04
CA ASN A 250 -23.29 21.53 11.55
C ASN A 250 -22.02 22.27 12.00
N LEU A 251 -21.01 21.54 12.50
CA LEU A 251 -19.70 22.11 12.81
C LEU A 251 -18.98 22.61 11.55
N LEU A 252 -19.22 21.95 10.41
CA LEU A 252 -18.65 22.33 9.12
C LEU A 252 -19.20 23.64 8.55
N LYS A 253 -20.26 24.24 9.11
CA LYS A 253 -20.73 25.57 8.65
C LYS A 253 -19.70 26.69 8.86
N ASN A 254 -18.78 26.50 9.80
CA ASN A 254 -17.80 27.52 10.15
C ASN A 254 -16.44 27.16 9.58
N LYS A 255 -16.12 27.74 8.41
CA LYS A 255 -14.84 27.59 7.73
C LYS A 255 -13.64 27.73 8.66
N GLN A 256 -13.63 28.73 9.54
CA GLN A 256 -12.51 28.97 10.46
C GLN A 256 -12.32 27.82 11.46
N LEU A 257 -13.42 27.26 11.97
CA LEU A 257 -13.36 26.09 12.84
C LEU A 257 -12.86 24.86 12.08
N VAL A 258 -13.34 24.63 10.85
CA VAL A 258 -12.91 23.49 10.03
C VAL A 258 -11.41 23.58 9.72
N VAL A 259 -10.94 24.75 9.27
CA VAL A 259 -9.52 24.97 8.98
C VAL A 259 -8.68 24.69 10.23
N GLY A 260 -9.08 25.20 11.40
CA GLY A 260 -8.37 24.92 12.66
C GLY A 260 -8.35 23.45 13.06
N LEU A 261 -9.48 22.74 12.90
CA LEU A 261 -9.60 21.31 13.25
C LEU A 261 -8.80 20.39 12.32
N VAL A 262 -8.73 20.72 11.03
CA VAL A 262 -8.02 19.93 10.02
C VAL A 262 -6.52 20.26 10.00
N PHE A 263 -6.15 21.51 10.31
CA PHE A 263 -4.76 21.96 10.32
C PHE A 263 -3.87 21.12 11.25
N SER A 264 -4.25 20.97 12.52
CA SER A 264 -3.39 20.30 13.52
C SER A 264 -3.04 18.86 13.15
N PRO A 265 -3.99 17.98 12.75
CA PRO A 265 -3.67 16.63 12.32
C PRO A 265 -2.70 16.56 11.13
N ILE A 266 -2.86 17.45 10.14
CA ILE A 266 -1.96 17.48 8.96
C ILE A 266 -0.58 18.04 9.35
N HIS A 267 -0.53 19.05 10.20
CA HIS A 267 0.73 19.62 10.68
C HIS A 267 1.51 18.62 11.56
N ASP A 268 0.82 17.94 12.47
CA ASP A 268 1.42 16.87 13.30
C ASP A 268 1.92 15.71 12.44
N LEU A 269 1.19 15.35 11.38
CA LEU A 269 1.63 14.42 10.36
C LEU A 269 2.95 14.88 9.72
N LEU A 270 3.02 16.10 9.18
CA LEU A 270 4.25 16.64 8.59
C LEU A 270 5.41 16.62 9.61
N LYS A 271 5.13 16.88 10.88
CA LYS A 271 6.11 16.88 11.97
C LYS A 271 6.64 15.48 12.24
N GLN A 272 5.76 14.49 12.26
CA GLN A 272 6.15 13.07 12.39
C GLN A 272 6.99 12.63 11.19
N LEU A 273 6.63 13.05 9.97
CA LEU A 273 7.41 12.75 8.78
C LEU A 273 8.81 13.36 8.84
N ALA A 274 8.93 14.64 9.18
CA ALA A 274 10.21 15.31 9.35
C ALA A 274 11.08 14.63 10.44
N GLY A 275 10.45 14.27 11.58
CA GLY A 275 11.11 13.49 12.63
C GLY A 275 11.60 12.13 12.14
N SER A 276 10.80 11.43 11.33
CA SER A 276 11.14 10.09 10.83
C SER A 276 12.35 10.05 9.90
N LEU A 277 12.65 11.16 9.20
CA LEU A 277 13.85 11.27 8.36
C LEU A 277 15.15 11.44 9.16
N THR A 278 15.04 11.89 10.40
CA THR A 278 16.19 12.20 11.27
C THR A 278 16.37 11.17 12.38
N ALA A 279 15.35 10.36 12.65
CA ALA A 279 15.40 9.32 13.66
C ALA A 279 16.41 8.23 13.30
N ALA A 280 17.39 8.01 14.18
CA ALA A 280 18.27 6.85 14.09
C ALA A 280 17.48 5.58 14.47
N ASP A 281 17.28 4.67 13.52
CA ASP A 281 16.71 3.36 13.84
C ASP A 281 17.79 2.48 14.49
N ALA A 282 17.60 2.17 15.77
CA ALA A 282 18.46 1.27 16.54
C ALA A 282 18.20 -0.22 16.22
N SER A 283 17.19 -0.55 15.40
CA SER A 283 16.74 -1.93 15.18
C SER A 283 17.50 -2.72 14.11
N GLY A 284 18.40 -2.09 13.34
CA GLY A 284 19.23 -2.77 12.33
C GLY A 284 18.47 -3.31 11.11
N GLU A 285 17.16 -3.10 11.02
CA GLU A 285 16.31 -3.52 9.91
C GLU A 285 16.48 -2.60 8.67
N PRO A 286 16.27 -3.11 7.45
CA PRO A 286 16.21 -2.29 6.24
C PRO A 286 15.14 -1.20 6.37
N SER A 287 15.51 0.04 6.06
CA SER A 287 14.59 1.18 6.09
C SER A 287 14.71 1.92 4.77
N LEU A 288 13.61 1.99 4.02
CA LEU A 288 13.57 2.66 2.72
C LEU A 288 14.01 4.12 2.83
N THR A 289 13.73 4.80 3.95
CA THR A 289 14.21 6.17 4.19
C THR A 289 15.72 6.22 4.34
N LYS A 290 16.33 5.35 5.17
CA LYS A 290 17.79 5.36 5.38
C LYS A 290 18.56 4.91 4.14
N ASP A 291 18.06 3.87 3.46
CA ASP A 291 18.72 3.29 2.29
C ASP A 291 18.63 4.24 1.09
N LEU A 292 17.52 4.97 0.93
CA LEU A 292 17.38 6.05 -0.07
C LEU A 292 18.25 7.27 0.25
N LEU A 293 18.39 7.63 1.52
CA LEU A 293 19.22 8.76 1.96
C LEU A 293 20.70 8.38 2.14
N ASN A 294 21.08 7.16 1.80
CA ASN A 294 22.45 6.68 1.84
C ASN A 294 23.30 7.44 0.80
N PRO A 295 24.53 7.89 1.10
CA PRO A 295 25.40 8.56 0.12
C PRO A 295 25.65 7.77 -1.18
N ALA A 296 25.57 6.44 -1.14
CA ALA A 296 25.71 5.56 -2.30
C ALA A 296 24.40 5.37 -3.10
N ALA A 297 23.28 5.86 -2.59
CA ALA A 297 22.04 5.95 -3.36
C ALA A 297 22.17 7.04 -4.44
N SER A 298 21.46 6.83 -5.55
CA SER A 298 21.38 7.84 -6.60
C SER A 298 19.98 7.90 -7.19
N LEU A 299 19.61 9.10 -7.61
CA LEU A 299 18.37 9.41 -8.30
C LEU A 299 18.73 10.18 -9.57
N GLN A 300 18.19 9.74 -10.71
CA GLN A 300 18.27 10.46 -11.97
C GLN A 300 16.87 10.62 -12.54
N ALA A 301 16.56 11.82 -13.01
CA ALA A 301 15.29 12.12 -13.66
C ALA A 301 15.53 12.91 -14.94
N ASP A 302 14.86 12.50 -16.01
CA ASP A 302 14.73 13.27 -17.24
C ASP A 302 13.26 13.64 -17.41
N ILE A 303 12.96 14.92 -17.58
CA ILE A 303 11.60 15.42 -17.79
C ILE A 303 11.60 16.25 -19.06
N TYR A 304 10.70 15.94 -19.99
CA TYR A 304 10.65 16.57 -21.31
C TYR A 304 9.38 17.39 -21.45
N PHE A 305 9.55 18.67 -21.76
CA PHE A 305 8.48 19.65 -21.87
C PHE A 305 8.30 20.12 -23.31
N ASP A 306 7.06 20.31 -23.74
CA ASP A 306 6.78 20.96 -25.03
C ASP A 306 6.76 22.50 -24.92
N ALA A 307 6.52 23.17 -26.05
CA ALA A 307 6.47 24.63 -26.12
C ALA A 307 5.37 25.26 -25.23
N ASN A 308 4.35 24.50 -24.85
CA ASN A 308 3.28 24.93 -23.93
C ASN A 308 3.63 24.63 -22.47
N LYS A 309 4.87 24.22 -22.17
CA LYS A 309 5.34 23.86 -20.83
C LYS A 309 4.60 22.65 -20.23
N GLN A 310 4.02 21.80 -21.08
CA GLN A 310 3.43 20.54 -20.64
C GLN A 310 4.49 19.44 -20.62
N ILE A 311 4.52 18.65 -19.55
CA ILE A 311 5.32 17.41 -19.53
C ILE A 311 4.74 16.48 -20.59
N ARG A 312 5.60 15.95 -21.48
CA ARG A 312 5.22 15.00 -22.54
C ARG A 312 5.86 13.63 -22.39
N LYS A 313 7.04 13.59 -21.77
CA LYS A 313 7.78 12.37 -21.49
C LYS A 313 8.58 12.56 -20.22
N GLN A 314 8.78 11.50 -19.46
CA GLN A 314 9.67 11.51 -18.31
C GLN A 314 10.25 10.12 -18.06
N SER A 315 11.44 10.08 -17.46
CA SER A 315 12.04 8.87 -16.93
C SER A 315 12.71 9.14 -15.59
N LEU A 316 12.62 8.18 -14.69
CA LEU A 316 13.23 8.19 -13.36
C LEU A 316 14.03 6.90 -13.20
N ALA A 317 15.23 7.00 -12.65
CA ALA A 317 16.05 5.88 -12.25
C ALA A 317 16.55 6.12 -10.82
N ILE A 318 16.20 5.22 -9.91
CA ILE A 318 16.66 5.23 -8.52
C ILE A 318 17.51 3.97 -8.33
N ASN A 319 18.70 4.14 -7.77
CA ASN A 319 19.54 3.04 -7.30
C ASN A 319 19.62 3.11 -5.78
N LEU A 320 19.10 2.08 -5.10
CA LEU A 320 19.06 1.94 -3.66
C LEU A 320 20.04 0.86 -3.22
N PRO A 321 21.17 1.21 -2.58
CA PRO A 321 22.05 0.21 -1.99
C PRO A 321 21.34 -0.49 -0.82
N LEU A 322 21.59 -1.79 -0.67
CA LEU A 322 20.96 -2.62 0.36
C LEU A 322 22.02 -3.29 1.27
N PRO A 323 22.84 -2.50 2.00
CA PRO A 323 24.04 -3.00 2.69
C PRO A 323 23.77 -3.95 3.87
N HIS A 324 22.54 -3.95 4.40
CA HIS A 324 22.12 -4.78 5.53
C HIS A 324 21.00 -5.76 5.17
N SER A 325 20.80 -6.03 3.87
CA SER A 325 19.71 -6.90 3.45
C SER A 325 20.03 -8.36 3.71
N ASN A 326 19.07 -9.06 4.31
CA ASN A 326 19.06 -10.52 4.44
C ASN A 326 18.38 -11.20 3.25
N ILE A 327 17.97 -10.43 2.23
CA ILE A 327 17.23 -10.93 1.06
C ILE A 327 18.16 -11.36 -0.09
N GLY A 328 19.48 -11.30 0.10
CA GLY A 328 20.49 -11.68 -0.88
C GLY A 328 20.63 -10.72 -2.08
N ALA A 329 20.10 -9.51 -1.97
CA ALA A 329 20.28 -8.44 -2.94
C ALA A 329 21.27 -7.38 -2.41
N SER A 330 22.18 -6.92 -3.27
CA SER A 330 23.14 -5.86 -2.95
C SER A 330 22.57 -4.46 -3.19
N ALA A 331 21.59 -4.34 -4.09
CA ALA A 331 20.87 -3.11 -4.38
C ALA A 331 19.48 -3.41 -4.96
N ALA A 332 18.59 -2.43 -4.87
CA ALA A 332 17.34 -2.38 -5.64
C ALA A 332 17.40 -1.19 -6.60
N LYS A 333 17.14 -1.43 -7.89
CA LYS A 333 16.97 -0.35 -8.87
C LYS A 333 15.50 -0.22 -9.21
N ILE A 334 15.00 1.01 -9.19
CA ILE A 334 13.64 1.33 -9.59
C ILE A 334 13.75 2.25 -10.80
N THR A 335 13.19 1.83 -11.92
CA THR A 335 13.11 2.63 -13.14
C THR A 335 11.67 2.88 -13.49
N MET A 336 11.34 4.11 -13.82
CA MET A 336 10.03 4.50 -14.31
C MET A 336 10.21 5.25 -15.63
N ALA A 337 9.35 4.99 -16.60
CA ALA A 337 9.24 5.80 -17.80
C ALA A 337 7.76 6.07 -18.07
N SER A 338 7.42 7.27 -18.55
CA SER A 338 6.06 7.57 -19.00
C SER A 338 6.03 8.56 -20.15
N GLU A 339 4.99 8.45 -20.97
CA GLU A 339 4.65 9.38 -22.05
C GLU A 339 3.19 9.79 -21.92
N ILE A 340 2.89 11.05 -22.21
CA ILE A 340 1.54 11.62 -22.13
C ILE A 340 1.20 12.38 -23.42
N TRP A 341 -0.02 12.16 -23.91
CA TRP A 341 -0.55 12.77 -25.13
C TRP A 341 -2.06 12.98 -25.01
N ASN A 342 -2.66 13.60 -26.03
CA ASN A 342 -4.09 13.95 -26.03
C ASN A 342 -4.54 14.71 -24.77
N ILE A 343 -3.68 15.62 -24.32
CA ILE A 343 -3.92 16.49 -23.16
C ILE A 343 -5.12 17.41 -23.43
N ASP A 344 -6.03 17.50 -22.45
CA ASP A 344 -7.25 18.30 -22.44
C ASP A 344 -8.20 18.06 -23.64
N LYS A 345 -8.11 16.86 -24.25
CA LYS A 345 -9.06 16.39 -25.25
C LYS A 345 -10.14 15.51 -24.62
N PRO A 346 -11.34 15.37 -25.24
CA PRO A 346 -12.36 14.46 -24.76
C PRO A 346 -11.85 13.03 -24.65
N VAL A 347 -12.04 12.43 -23.49
CA VAL A 347 -11.72 11.04 -23.15
C VAL A 347 -12.95 10.39 -22.50
N LYS A 348 -13.17 9.11 -22.74
CA LYS A 348 -14.20 8.29 -22.13
C LYS A 348 -13.58 7.16 -21.31
N ALA A 349 -13.56 7.31 -19.98
CA ALA A 349 -13.11 6.28 -19.05
C ALA A 349 -13.81 4.93 -19.28
N VAL A 350 -13.06 3.83 -19.15
CA VAL A 350 -13.60 2.47 -19.18
C VAL A 350 -13.59 1.92 -17.76
N PRO A 351 -14.75 1.91 -17.06
CA PRO A 351 -14.79 1.46 -15.67
C PRO A 351 -14.60 -0.06 -15.58
N VAL A 352 -13.97 -0.50 -14.50
CA VAL A 352 -14.02 -1.89 -14.03
C VAL A 352 -15.26 -2.05 -13.16
N SER A 353 -16.11 -3.04 -13.46
CA SER A 353 -17.27 -3.33 -12.59
C SER A 353 -16.78 -3.72 -11.20
N VAL A 354 -17.42 -3.16 -10.18
CA VAL A 354 -17.18 -3.48 -8.77
C VAL A 354 -18.23 -4.45 -8.20
N ASP A 355 -19.11 -4.98 -9.05
CA ASP A 355 -20.19 -5.87 -8.63
C ASP A 355 -19.62 -7.17 -8.07
N GLY A 356 -19.95 -7.46 -6.81
CA GLY A 356 -19.44 -8.64 -6.10
C GLY A 356 -17.93 -8.65 -5.89
N ALA A 357 -17.25 -7.52 -6.06
CA ALA A 357 -15.81 -7.40 -5.91
C ALA A 357 -15.33 -7.82 -4.52
N LEU A 358 -14.12 -8.38 -4.48
CA LEU A 358 -13.42 -8.66 -3.24
C LEU A 358 -12.77 -7.37 -2.72
N THR A 359 -13.28 -6.83 -1.62
CA THR A 359 -12.62 -5.73 -0.91
C THR A 359 -11.45 -6.27 -0.08
N ILE A 360 -10.27 -5.68 -0.26
CA ILE A 360 -9.08 -6.01 0.53
C ILE A 360 -8.57 -4.78 1.29
N GLY A 361 -8.13 -5.00 2.54
CA GLY A 361 -7.51 -3.98 3.38
C GLY A 361 -6.00 -4.16 3.50
N THR A 362 -5.38 -3.49 4.47
CA THR A 362 -3.92 -3.55 4.75
C THR A 362 -3.51 -4.64 5.76
N GLY A 363 -4.49 -5.42 6.23
CA GLY A 363 -4.33 -6.48 7.23
C GLY A 363 -3.55 -7.69 6.70
N ALA A 364 -3.00 -8.49 7.62
CA ALA A 364 -2.24 -9.70 7.28
C ALA A 364 -3.08 -10.77 6.56
N SER A 365 -4.41 -10.75 6.73
CA SER A 365 -5.33 -11.69 6.08
C SER A 365 -5.58 -11.39 4.60
N SER A 366 -5.31 -10.15 4.13
CA SER A 366 -5.63 -9.72 2.77
C SER A 366 -4.97 -10.57 1.69
N ILE A 367 -3.71 -10.99 1.89
CA ILE A 367 -3.00 -11.81 0.91
C ILE A 367 -3.67 -13.18 0.70
N TYR A 368 -4.24 -13.76 1.75
CA TYR A 368 -4.95 -15.04 1.66
C TYR A 368 -6.29 -14.88 0.94
N LYS A 369 -7.00 -13.75 1.16
CA LYS A 369 -8.22 -13.41 0.41
C LYS A 369 -7.94 -13.27 -1.09
N VAL A 370 -6.83 -12.62 -1.45
CA VAL A 370 -6.38 -12.53 -2.84
C VAL A 370 -6.12 -13.93 -3.40
N LEU A 371 -5.35 -14.77 -2.70
CA LEU A 371 -5.07 -16.14 -3.13
C LEU A 371 -6.32 -16.99 -3.34
N GLY A 372 -7.28 -16.97 -2.41
CA GLY A 372 -8.55 -17.71 -2.55
C GLY A 372 -9.43 -17.24 -3.71
N ASN A 373 -9.25 -15.98 -4.13
CA ASN A 373 -9.92 -15.39 -5.28
C ASN A 373 -9.25 -15.73 -6.62
N LEU A 374 -8.06 -16.34 -6.64
CA LEU A 374 -7.37 -16.70 -7.87
C LEU A 374 -7.67 -18.15 -8.31
N ASP A 375 -7.64 -18.39 -9.62
CA ASP A 375 -7.55 -19.72 -10.20
C ASP A 375 -6.18 -20.32 -9.87
N LYS A 376 -6.15 -21.59 -9.44
CA LYS A 376 -4.91 -22.28 -9.02
C LYS A 376 -3.88 -22.44 -10.14
N GLN A 377 -4.31 -22.35 -11.40
CA GLN A 377 -3.46 -22.40 -12.60
C GLN A 377 -3.08 -21.01 -13.11
N SER A 378 -3.62 -19.93 -12.52
CA SER A 378 -3.26 -18.58 -12.93
C SER A 378 -1.81 -18.26 -12.62
N VAL A 379 -1.19 -17.44 -13.47
CA VAL A 379 0.19 -16.99 -13.31
C VAL A 379 0.37 -16.27 -11.96
N LEU A 380 -0.59 -15.43 -11.54
CA LEU A 380 -0.51 -14.74 -10.26
C LEU A 380 -0.61 -15.70 -9.06
N TYR A 381 -1.44 -16.74 -9.15
CA TYR A 381 -1.50 -17.75 -8.08
C TYR A 381 -0.17 -18.50 -7.97
N MET A 382 0.41 -18.95 -9.08
CA MET A 382 1.71 -19.63 -9.08
C MET A 382 2.82 -18.72 -8.55
N LEU A 383 2.85 -17.45 -8.96
CA LEU A 383 3.78 -16.46 -8.40
C LEU A 383 3.65 -16.37 -6.88
N LEU A 384 2.46 -16.05 -6.38
CA LEU A 384 2.26 -15.82 -4.94
C LEU A 384 2.44 -17.09 -4.10
N LYS A 385 1.81 -18.21 -4.50
CA LYS A 385 1.80 -19.45 -3.73
C LYS A 385 3.05 -20.30 -3.95
N ASN A 386 3.53 -20.45 -5.18
CA ASN A 386 4.61 -21.39 -5.49
C ASN A 386 5.98 -20.72 -5.47
N ASP A 387 6.11 -19.54 -6.09
CA ASP A 387 7.41 -18.87 -6.23
C ASP A 387 7.77 -18.05 -4.98
N LEU A 388 6.80 -17.30 -4.45
CA LEU A 388 7.00 -16.43 -3.28
C LEU A 388 6.63 -17.06 -1.95
N LYS A 389 5.94 -18.21 -1.97
CA LYS A 389 5.52 -18.95 -0.77
C LYS A 389 4.83 -18.06 0.27
N VAL A 390 3.94 -17.14 -0.16
CA VAL A 390 3.33 -16.14 0.75
C VAL A 390 2.45 -16.76 1.85
N THR A 391 2.07 -18.03 1.70
CA THR A 391 1.35 -18.82 2.70
C THR A 391 2.25 -19.50 3.72
N LYS A 392 3.57 -19.52 3.48
CA LYS A 392 4.52 -20.17 4.37
C LYS A 392 4.53 -19.42 5.71
N LYS A 393 4.16 -20.13 6.77
CA LYS A 393 4.06 -19.58 8.13
C LYS A 393 4.56 -20.58 9.13
N GLU A 394 5.31 -20.06 10.11
CA GLU A 394 5.69 -20.79 11.30
C GLU A 394 5.11 -20.03 12.51
N ILE A 395 4.41 -20.74 13.38
CA ILE A 395 3.86 -20.22 14.63
C ILE A 395 4.44 -21.07 15.74
N GLN A 396 5.08 -20.43 16.70
CA GLN A 396 5.57 -21.08 17.91
C GLN A 396 4.72 -20.64 19.10
N LEU A 397 4.34 -21.60 19.94
CA LEU A 397 3.49 -21.41 21.11
C LEU A 397 4.11 -22.14 22.30
N ALA A 398 4.50 -21.41 23.33
CA ALA A 398 4.92 -22.02 24.60
C ALA A 398 3.68 -22.56 25.34
N THR A 399 3.81 -23.73 25.97
CA THR A 399 2.72 -24.37 26.74
C THR A 399 2.90 -24.26 28.25
N ASP A 400 4.05 -23.77 28.70
CA ASP A 400 4.42 -23.62 30.12
C ASP A 400 4.22 -22.18 30.64
N GLY A 401 3.75 -21.27 29.79
CA GLY A 401 3.55 -19.86 30.11
C GLY A 401 4.84 -19.02 30.13
N SER A 402 5.98 -19.56 29.67
CA SER A 402 7.28 -18.87 29.72
C SER A 402 7.53 -17.90 28.55
N GLY A 403 6.65 -17.85 27.54
CA GLY A 403 6.85 -17.11 26.29
C GLY A 403 5.78 -16.04 26.01
N GLU A 404 6.20 -14.78 26.00
CA GLU A 404 5.46 -13.56 25.60
C GLU A 404 4.40 -12.97 26.55
N ALA A 405 4.10 -11.68 26.34
CA ALA A 405 3.44 -10.74 27.25
C ALA A 405 2.09 -11.24 27.85
N ALA A 406 1.79 -10.79 29.07
CA ALA A 406 0.67 -11.23 29.91
C ALA A 406 -0.74 -11.19 29.27
N ASP A 407 -0.93 -10.45 28.17
CA ASP A 407 -2.21 -10.28 27.48
C ASP A 407 -2.36 -11.12 26.19
N THR A 408 -1.41 -12.00 25.87
CA THR A 408 -1.51 -12.89 24.69
C THR A 408 -2.12 -14.23 25.09
N PRO A 409 -3.17 -14.74 24.40
CA PRO A 409 -3.71 -16.06 24.68
C PRO A 409 -2.63 -17.14 24.48
N GLN A 410 -2.25 -17.83 25.55
CA GLN A 410 -1.22 -18.87 25.56
C GLN A 410 -1.82 -20.24 25.27
N ALA A 411 -1.03 -21.13 24.68
CA ALA A 411 -1.36 -22.55 24.63
C ALA A 411 -1.21 -23.17 26.03
N TYR A 412 -1.93 -24.25 26.32
CA TYR A 412 -1.78 -24.98 27.58
C TYR A 412 -2.02 -26.47 27.38
N ILE A 413 -1.57 -27.29 28.33
CA ILE A 413 -1.86 -28.73 28.34
C ILE A 413 -3.03 -28.96 29.31
N ASN A 414 -4.11 -29.58 28.84
CA ASN A 414 -5.27 -29.88 29.68
C ASN A 414 -5.08 -31.16 30.52
N GLU A 415 -6.03 -31.45 31.41
CA GLU A 415 -5.99 -32.62 32.32
C GLU A 415 -5.89 -33.97 31.57
N ASN A 416 -6.31 -33.99 30.30
CA ASN A 416 -6.25 -35.16 29.42
C ASN A 416 -4.97 -35.18 28.55
N TRP A 417 -3.95 -34.40 28.90
CA TRP A 417 -2.67 -34.31 28.18
C TRP A 417 -2.78 -33.82 26.73
N ASN A 418 -3.83 -33.09 26.40
CA ASN A 418 -3.97 -32.47 25.08
C ASN A 418 -3.46 -31.03 25.11
N THR A 419 -2.65 -30.66 24.11
CA THR A 419 -2.27 -29.27 23.92
C THR A 419 -3.43 -28.48 23.31
N MET A 420 -3.96 -27.57 24.11
CA MET A 420 -5.06 -26.67 23.78
C MET A 420 -4.50 -25.35 23.27
N VAL A 421 -5.02 -24.88 22.13
CA VAL A 421 -4.60 -23.61 21.53
C VAL A 421 -5.77 -22.66 21.29
N PRO A 422 -5.54 -21.35 21.39
CA PRO A 422 -6.56 -20.34 21.07
C PRO A 422 -6.91 -20.39 19.58
N VAL A 423 -8.15 -20.78 19.27
CA VAL A 423 -8.63 -21.03 17.90
C VAL A 423 -8.39 -19.83 16.99
N ARG A 424 -8.85 -18.64 17.42
CA ARG A 424 -8.78 -17.42 16.61
C ARG A 424 -7.34 -17.03 16.31
N PHE A 425 -6.49 -17.01 17.33
CA PHE A 425 -5.09 -16.61 17.21
C PHE A 425 -4.33 -17.49 16.22
N VAL A 426 -4.48 -18.82 16.33
CA VAL A 426 -3.81 -19.76 15.43
C VAL A 426 -4.38 -19.67 14.02
N SER A 427 -5.71 -19.72 13.89
CA SER A 427 -6.38 -19.77 12.59
C SER A 427 -6.14 -18.50 11.76
N GLU A 428 -6.24 -17.31 12.37
CA GLU A 428 -6.02 -16.04 11.67
C GLU A 428 -4.57 -15.86 11.22
N LYS A 429 -3.58 -16.26 12.05
CA LYS A 429 -2.16 -16.23 11.65
C LYS A 429 -1.87 -17.15 10.46
N LEU A 430 -2.59 -18.27 10.38
CA LEU A 430 -2.52 -19.23 9.28
C LEU A 430 -3.37 -18.83 8.07
N GLY A 431 -4.10 -17.71 8.10
CA GLY A 431 -4.85 -17.21 6.94
C GLY A 431 -6.30 -17.70 6.85
N ALA A 432 -6.94 -17.98 7.98
CA ALA A 432 -8.38 -18.24 8.05
C ALA A 432 -9.14 -17.09 8.73
N ASP A 433 -10.40 -16.88 8.34
CA ASP A 433 -11.33 -16.00 9.06
C ASP A 433 -12.07 -16.82 10.14
N VAL A 434 -12.29 -16.22 11.31
CA VAL A 434 -12.98 -16.88 12.45
C VAL A 434 -14.19 -16.08 12.90
N ALA A 435 -15.38 -16.65 12.73
CA ALA A 435 -16.64 -16.09 13.18
C ALA A 435 -17.15 -16.78 14.46
N TRP A 436 -17.82 -16.02 15.32
CA TRP A 436 -18.48 -16.52 16.52
C TRP A 436 -19.98 -16.30 16.43
N ASN A 437 -20.77 -17.35 16.69
CA ASN A 437 -22.21 -17.26 16.85
C ASN A 437 -22.58 -17.50 18.31
N GLY A 438 -22.91 -16.42 19.03
CA GLY A 438 -23.28 -16.50 20.43
C GLY A 438 -24.63 -17.18 20.71
N ALA A 439 -25.52 -17.28 19.72
CA ALA A 439 -26.81 -17.95 19.90
C ALA A 439 -26.67 -19.47 19.87
N THR A 440 -25.80 -19.99 19.00
CA THR A 440 -25.56 -21.44 18.85
C THR A 440 -24.31 -21.93 19.58
N HIS A 441 -23.55 -21.02 20.19
CA HIS A 441 -22.25 -21.29 20.79
C HIS A 441 -21.26 -21.94 19.82
N GLU A 442 -21.26 -21.47 18.56
CA GLU A 442 -20.46 -22.03 17.48
C GLU A 442 -19.33 -21.09 17.05
N VAL A 443 -18.14 -21.65 16.87
CA VAL A 443 -17.02 -21.01 16.19
C VAL A 443 -16.96 -21.56 14.77
N THR A 444 -17.05 -20.68 13.77
CA THR A 444 -16.86 -21.03 12.36
C THR A 444 -15.51 -20.54 11.88
N ILE A 445 -14.66 -21.46 11.42
CA ILE A 445 -13.35 -21.17 10.83
C ILE A 445 -13.47 -21.37 9.31
N THR A 446 -13.04 -20.39 8.52
CA THR A 446 -13.01 -20.49 7.06
C THR A 446 -11.61 -20.23 6.55
N ASP A 447 -10.95 -21.25 5.99
CA ASP A 447 -9.65 -21.10 5.35
C ASP A 447 -9.79 -20.25 4.08
N LEU A 448 -9.11 -19.10 4.03
CA LEU A 448 -9.28 -18.13 2.96
C LEU A 448 -8.63 -18.54 1.64
N VAL A 449 -7.77 -19.56 1.64
CA VAL A 449 -7.08 -20.07 0.45
C VAL A 449 -7.83 -21.22 -0.17
N THR A 450 -8.26 -22.18 0.65
CA THR A 450 -8.90 -23.43 0.21
C THR A 450 -10.43 -23.34 0.21
N GLY A 451 -11.00 -22.43 1.00
CA GLY A 451 -12.44 -22.33 1.23
C GLY A 451 -13.00 -23.41 2.18
N LYS A 452 -12.14 -24.20 2.83
CA LYS A 452 -12.56 -25.20 3.81
C LYS A 452 -13.23 -24.52 5.01
N THR A 453 -14.37 -25.04 5.44
CA THR A 453 -15.14 -24.52 6.58
C THR A 453 -15.17 -25.54 7.70
N ILE A 454 -14.94 -25.06 8.93
CA ILE A 454 -15.05 -25.84 10.14
C ILE A 454 -16.00 -25.17 11.11
N VAL A 455 -16.89 -25.96 11.71
CA VAL A 455 -17.79 -25.52 12.78
C VAL A 455 -17.45 -26.30 14.04
N LEU A 456 -17.07 -25.56 15.08
CA LEU A 456 -16.84 -26.06 16.42
C LEU A 456 -18.00 -25.61 17.30
N THR A 457 -18.59 -26.51 18.06
CA THR A 457 -19.57 -26.16 19.09
C THR A 457 -18.90 -26.23 20.44
N LEU A 458 -19.07 -25.22 21.29
CA LEU A 458 -18.54 -25.26 22.66
C LEU A 458 -19.05 -26.49 23.41
N ASP A 459 -18.17 -27.04 24.24
CA ASP A 459 -18.38 -28.22 25.09
C ASP A 459 -18.75 -29.50 24.32
N SER A 460 -18.66 -29.48 22.99
CA SER A 460 -18.81 -30.64 22.12
C SER A 460 -17.45 -31.22 21.75
N THR A 461 -17.37 -32.56 21.72
CA THR A 461 -16.24 -33.29 21.14
C THR A 461 -16.46 -33.63 19.67
N THR A 462 -17.54 -33.16 19.05
CA THR A 462 -17.81 -33.32 17.62
C THR A 462 -17.76 -31.96 16.94
N ALA A 463 -16.97 -31.88 15.87
CA ALA A 463 -16.87 -30.73 14.97
C ALA A 463 -17.43 -31.09 13.59
N LEU A 464 -17.75 -30.08 12.77
CA LEU A 464 -18.11 -30.29 11.36
C LEU A 464 -16.99 -29.74 10.47
N VAL A 465 -16.45 -30.58 9.59
CA VAL A 465 -15.46 -30.19 8.56
C VAL A 465 -16.11 -30.32 7.19
N ASN A 466 -16.32 -29.21 6.50
CA ASN A 466 -17.13 -29.15 5.27
C ASN A 466 -18.49 -29.88 5.41
N GLY A 467 -19.12 -29.73 6.57
CA GLY A 467 -20.40 -30.37 6.92
C GLY A 467 -20.32 -31.84 7.35
N LYS A 468 -19.14 -32.47 7.35
CA LYS A 468 -18.95 -33.85 7.84
C LYS A 468 -18.52 -33.84 9.30
N ALA A 469 -19.15 -34.70 10.12
CA ALA A 469 -18.80 -34.84 11.53
C ALA A 469 -17.39 -35.44 11.69
N VAL A 470 -16.58 -34.81 12.54
CA VAL A 470 -15.23 -35.24 12.92
C VAL A 470 -15.10 -35.18 14.44
N GLN A 471 -14.48 -36.20 15.02
CA GLN A 471 -14.31 -36.34 16.46
C GLN A 471 -13.05 -35.60 16.94
N LEU A 472 -13.18 -34.84 18.03
CA LEU A 472 -12.11 -34.16 18.74
C LEU A 472 -11.59 -35.04 19.89
N GLU A 473 -10.28 -34.96 20.15
CA GLU A 473 -9.64 -35.59 21.32
C GLU A 473 -10.13 -34.97 22.64
N SER A 474 -10.51 -33.70 22.61
CA SER A 474 -11.09 -32.97 23.73
C SER A 474 -12.09 -31.94 23.22
N ALA A 475 -13.08 -31.60 24.05
CA ALA A 475 -14.11 -30.65 23.67
C ALA A 475 -13.53 -29.25 23.43
N ALA A 476 -14.17 -28.47 22.56
CA ALA A 476 -13.85 -27.06 22.43
C ALA A 476 -14.27 -26.33 23.71
N THR A 477 -13.36 -25.67 24.40
CA THR A 477 -13.63 -25.02 25.69
C THR A 477 -13.50 -23.51 25.60
N LEU A 478 -14.28 -22.78 26.40
CA LEU A 478 -14.10 -21.33 26.57
C LEU A 478 -13.23 -21.07 27.80
N THR A 479 -12.13 -20.36 27.63
CA THR A 479 -11.22 -19.99 28.73
C THR A 479 -10.74 -18.55 28.53
N ASN A 480 -10.87 -17.71 29.57
CA ASN A 480 -10.48 -16.29 29.52
C ASN A 480 -11.03 -15.56 28.26
N SER A 481 -12.30 -15.80 27.93
CA SER A 481 -12.98 -15.23 26.74
C SER A 481 -12.41 -15.65 25.38
N SER A 482 -11.59 -16.71 25.33
CA SER A 482 -11.09 -17.31 24.09
C SER A 482 -11.52 -18.76 23.98
N THR A 483 -11.90 -19.20 22.79
CA THR A 483 -12.16 -20.63 22.52
C THR A 483 -10.86 -21.37 22.29
N TYR A 484 -10.70 -22.48 22.98
CA TYR A 484 -9.56 -23.38 22.92
C TYR A 484 -9.97 -24.72 22.33
N VAL A 485 -9.09 -25.28 21.51
CA VAL A 485 -9.27 -26.62 20.93
C VAL A 485 -7.95 -27.39 20.92
N PRO A 486 -7.99 -28.73 20.85
CA PRO A 486 -6.80 -29.53 20.59
C PRO A 486 -6.12 -29.06 19.30
N ILE A 487 -4.84 -28.70 19.41
CA ILE A 487 -4.07 -28.20 18.26
C ILE A 487 -4.02 -29.18 17.11
N ARG A 488 -3.97 -30.49 17.41
CA ARG A 488 -3.93 -31.55 16.40
C ARG A 488 -5.11 -31.44 15.43
N PHE A 489 -6.30 -31.17 15.94
CA PHE A 489 -7.49 -30.98 15.11
C PHE A 489 -7.35 -29.80 14.13
N ILE A 490 -6.83 -28.66 14.60
CA ILE A 490 -6.61 -27.48 13.73
C ILE A 490 -5.56 -27.79 12.65
N VAL A 491 -4.55 -28.59 12.96
CA VAL A 491 -3.45 -28.87 12.03
C VAL A 491 -3.86 -29.93 10.99
N GLU A 492 -4.43 -31.04 11.43
CA GLU A 492 -4.79 -32.18 10.57
C GLU A 492 -6.04 -31.90 9.72
N GLU A 493 -7.05 -31.28 10.31
CA GLU A 493 -8.35 -31.13 9.64
C GLU A 493 -8.55 -29.74 9.04
N ALA A 494 -7.91 -28.69 9.58
CA ALA A 494 -8.29 -27.32 9.26
C ALA A 494 -7.45 -26.62 8.20
N LEU A 495 -6.11 -26.67 8.26
CA LEU A 495 -5.29 -25.62 7.63
C LEU A 495 -4.11 -26.11 6.78
N GLU A 496 -4.06 -27.39 6.41
CA GLU A 496 -2.96 -28.00 5.63
C GLU A 496 -1.58 -27.67 6.25
N ALA A 497 -1.52 -27.72 7.58
CA ALA A 497 -0.34 -27.40 8.36
C ALA A 497 0.28 -28.68 8.94
N ASN A 498 1.52 -28.55 9.41
CA ASN A 498 2.27 -29.57 10.15
C ASN A 498 2.51 -29.07 11.57
N ILE A 499 2.69 -30.01 12.51
CA ILE A 499 2.94 -29.71 13.92
C ILE A 499 4.15 -30.48 14.43
N SER A 500 4.95 -29.85 15.29
CA SER A 500 5.96 -30.50 16.11
C SER A 500 5.92 -29.93 17.52
N PHE A 501 6.21 -30.76 18.52
CA PHE A 501 6.38 -30.34 19.90
C PHE A 501 7.82 -30.62 20.35
N ASP A 502 8.44 -29.63 20.97
CA ASP A 502 9.77 -29.75 21.58
C ASP A 502 9.60 -29.92 23.09
N GLU A 503 9.90 -31.12 23.59
CA GLU A 503 9.74 -31.45 25.02
C GLU A 503 10.69 -30.67 25.94
N ALA A 504 11.88 -30.30 25.45
CA ALA A 504 12.87 -29.61 26.28
C ALA A 504 12.45 -28.16 26.54
N THR A 505 11.85 -27.53 25.54
CA THR A 505 11.44 -26.13 25.57
C THR A 505 9.94 -25.94 25.82
N HIS A 506 9.15 -27.02 25.81
CA HIS A 506 7.69 -26.99 25.90
C HIS A 506 7.06 -26.05 24.85
N VAL A 507 7.62 -26.05 23.64
CA VAL A 507 7.16 -25.22 22.52
C VAL A 507 6.49 -26.10 21.47
N VAL A 508 5.27 -25.72 21.09
CA VAL A 508 4.61 -26.25 19.90
C VAL A 508 4.90 -25.36 18.71
N THR A 509 5.34 -25.97 17.61
CA THR A 509 5.58 -25.30 16.34
C THR A 509 4.57 -25.78 15.31
N ILE A 510 3.81 -24.86 14.74
CA ILE A 510 2.89 -25.09 13.62
C ILE A 510 3.50 -24.52 12.35
N LYS A 511 3.57 -25.31 11.28
CA LYS A 511 4.11 -24.91 9.97
C LYS A 511 3.08 -25.09 8.87
N ARG A 512 2.74 -24.02 8.16
CA ARG A 512 1.98 -24.07 6.91
C ARG A 512 2.92 -23.76 5.76
N ASP A 513 2.79 -24.47 4.64
CA ASP A 513 3.56 -24.22 3.41
C ASP A 513 2.90 -23.20 2.48
#